data_AF-A0A2T1C1E3-F1
#
_entry.id   AF-A0A2T1C1E3-F1
#
_cell.length_a   1.000
_cell.length_b   1.000
_cell.length_c   1.000
_cell.angle_alpha   90.00
_cell.angle_beta   90.00
_cell.angle_gamma   90.00
#
_symmetry.space_group_name_H-M   'P 1'
#
loop_
_entity.id
_entity.type
_entity.pdbx_description
1 polymer ?
#
loop_
_entity_poly.entity_id
_entity_poly.type
_entity_poly.pdbx_seq_one_letter_code
_entity_poly.pdbx_strand_id
1 'polypeptide(L)'
;MSDPKTNPRETMRCLPNWMQPFLTMATGKPLSDQIPWQLTPAYHLSTALLTLISGVIGSILILHYESFDPLLIFSWLLTVSGARKLQVTIVHQCAHHNFSGHQKLDRCLGETISVILMIQDFESYQKEHHKDHHALQNLMTAVDPTFKFLQMVGLMERKI
;
A
#
# COMPACT_ATOMS: atom_id res chain seq x y z
N MET A 1 10.76 9.66 27.72
CA MET A 1 11.97 8.96 27.22
C MET A 1 11.66 7.48 27.26
N SER A 2 11.31 6.86 26.12
CA SER A 2 10.86 5.46 26.07
C SER A 2 12.04 4.50 26.25
N ASP A 3 11.90 3.51 27.12
CA ASP A 3 12.89 2.46 27.38
C ASP A 3 13.33 1.76 26.06
N PRO A 4 14.63 1.68 25.73
CA PRO A 4 15.13 0.95 24.57
C PRO A 4 14.64 -0.49 24.47
N LYS A 5 14.31 -1.14 25.60
CA LYS A 5 13.74 -2.50 25.64
C LYS A 5 12.30 -2.58 25.11
N THR A 6 11.60 -1.45 24.98
CA THR A 6 10.21 -1.39 24.51
C THR A 6 10.07 -0.95 23.05
N ASN A 7 11.15 -0.51 22.39
CA ASN A 7 11.11 -0.09 20.99
C ASN A 7 11.92 -1.05 20.10
N PRO A 8 11.26 -1.99 19.39
CA PRO A 8 11.94 -2.92 18.48
C PRO A 8 12.83 -2.24 17.42
N ARG A 9 12.53 -0.98 17.07
CA ARG A 9 13.36 -0.23 16.11
C ARG A 9 14.74 0.15 16.68
N GLU A 10 14.84 0.40 17.99
CA GLU A 10 16.09 0.76 18.65
C GLU A 10 17.05 -0.42 18.82
N THR A 11 16.51 -1.64 18.97
CA THR A 11 17.35 -2.85 19.06
C THR A 11 18.09 -3.12 17.75
N MET A 12 17.57 -2.64 16.61
CA MET A 12 18.20 -2.74 15.29
C MET A 12 19.34 -1.73 15.06
N ARG A 13 19.67 -0.88 16.04
CA ARG A 13 20.80 0.08 15.95
C ARG A 13 22.16 -0.62 15.81
N CYS A 14 22.26 -1.89 16.22
CA CYS A 14 23.47 -2.68 16.04
C CYS A 14 23.79 -3.00 14.56
N LEU A 15 22.83 -2.83 13.64
CA LEU A 15 23.03 -3.06 12.22
C LEU A 15 23.76 -1.90 11.53
N PRO A 16 24.48 -2.16 10.42
CA PRO A 16 25.26 -1.14 9.71
C PRO A 16 24.47 0.12 9.38
N ASN A 17 25.10 1.29 9.53
CA ASN A 17 24.47 2.60 9.30
C ASN A 17 23.85 2.74 7.89
N TRP A 18 24.47 2.13 6.88
CA TRP A 18 23.96 2.16 5.50
C TRP A 18 22.64 1.39 5.32
N MET A 19 22.32 0.43 6.19
CA MET A 19 21.04 -0.29 6.18
C MET A 19 19.93 0.48 6.91
N GLN A 20 20.27 1.44 7.77
CA GLN A 20 19.30 2.13 8.62
C GLN A 20 18.21 2.88 7.83
N PRO A 21 18.50 3.56 6.70
CA PRO A 21 17.45 4.17 5.88
C PRO A 21 16.47 3.13 5.33
N PHE A 22 16.97 1.98 4.86
CA PHE A 22 16.13 0.88 4.39
C PHE A 22 15.25 0.33 5.52
N LEU A 23 15.82 0.11 6.71
CA LEU A 23 15.07 -0.37 7.87
C LEU A 23 13.99 0.63 8.31
N THR A 24 14.30 1.93 8.28
CA THR A 24 13.31 2.98 8.58
C THR A 24 12.18 2.97 7.56
N MET A 25 12.48 2.77 6.27
CA MET A 25 11.46 2.61 5.23
C MET A 25 10.62 1.33 5.42
N ALA A 26 11.27 0.19 5.69
CA ALA A 26 10.62 -1.11 5.81
C ALA A 26 9.74 -1.23 7.07
N THR A 27 10.16 -0.61 8.18
CA THR A 27 9.45 -0.65 9.46
C THR A 27 8.49 0.53 9.64
N GLY A 28 8.61 1.57 8.81
CA GLY A 28 7.86 2.82 8.98
C GLY A 28 8.23 3.61 10.24
N LYS A 29 9.33 3.25 10.93
CA LYS A 29 9.73 3.88 12.20
C LYS A 29 11.19 4.34 12.13
N PRO A 30 11.50 5.64 12.27
CA PRO A 30 12.87 6.11 12.39
C PRO A 30 13.47 5.71 13.75
N LEU A 31 14.80 5.68 13.84
CA LEU A 31 15.49 5.71 15.14
C LEU A 31 15.17 7.03 15.86
N SER A 32 15.35 7.06 17.18
CA SER A 32 15.07 8.24 18.03
C SER A 32 15.87 9.49 17.64
N ASP A 33 17.04 9.30 17.03
CA ASP A 33 17.95 10.34 16.52
C ASP A 33 17.82 10.55 15.00
N GLN A 34 16.95 9.81 14.32
CA GLN A 34 16.70 9.97 12.89
C GLN A 34 15.50 10.87 12.64
N ILE A 35 15.65 11.78 11.68
CA ILE A 35 14.54 12.61 11.20
C ILE A 35 13.70 11.76 10.23
N PRO A 36 12.38 11.60 10.46
CA PRO A 36 11.52 10.86 9.55
C PRO A 36 11.41 11.57 8.19
N TRP A 37 11.39 10.79 7.12
CA TRP A 37 11.08 11.32 5.80
C TRP A 37 9.59 11.65 5.71
N GLN A 38 9.28 12.95 5.64
CA GLN A 38 7.94 13.44 5.41
C GLN A 38 7.73 13.65 3.91
N LEU A 39 7.29 12.58 3.25
CA LEU A 39 6.99 12.59 1.82
C LEU A 39 5.60 13.18 1.59
N THR A 40 5.47 14.03 0.55
CA THR A 40 4.19 14.69 0.24
C THR A 40 3.23 13.74 -0.48
N PRO A 41 1.92 13.99 -0.42
CA PRO A 41 0.94 13.24 -1.22
C PRO A 41 1.27 13.23 -2.72
N ALA A 42 1.70 14.39 -3.24
CA ALA A 42 2.15 14.52 -4.63
C ALA A 42 3.33 13.58 -4.94
N TYR A 43 4.33 13.49 -4.05
CA TYR A 43 5.43 12.53 -4.22
C TYR A 43 4.92 11.08 -4.30
N HIS A 44 4.00 10.69 -3.40
CA HIS A 44 3.43 9.34 -3.41
C HIS A 44 2.68 9.04 -4.72
N LEU A 45 1.88 9.99 -5.21
CA LEU A 45 1.15 9.86 -6.47
C LEU A 45 2.09 9.78 -7.67
N SER A 46 3.01 10.74 -7.80
CA SER A 46 3.96 10.79 -8.92
C SER A 46 4.81 9.54 -8.97
N THR A 47 5.37 9.09 -7.85
CA THR A 47 6.19 7.86 -7.84
C THR A 47 5.37 6.60 -8.15
N ALA A 48 4.11 6.52 -7.70
CA ALA A 48 3.25 5.38 -8.03
C ALA A 48 2.90 5.35 -9.53
N LEU A 49 2.52 6.49 -10.10
CA LEU A 49 2.22 6.63 -11.53
C LEU A 49 3.45 6.36 -12.40
N LEU A 50 4.60 6.95 -12.07
CA LEU A 50 5.84 6.72 -12.81
C LEU A 50 6.23 5.24 -12.77
N THR A 51 6.15 4.59 -11.60
CA THR A 51 6.47 3.17 -11.47
C THR A 51 5.52 2.30 -12.31
N LEU A 52 4.22 2.57 -12.27
CA LEU A 52 3.21 1.87 -13.07
C LEU A 52 3.47 2.06 -14.57
N ILE A 53 3.60 3.31 -15.03
CA ILE A 53 3.78 3.65 -16.44
C ILE A 53 5.09 3.07 -16.96
N SER A 54 6.18 3.16 -16.20
CA SER A 54 7.47 2.55 -16.57
C SER A 54 7.36 1.03 -16.73
N GLY A 55 6.64 0.34 -15.84
CA GLY A 55 6.41 -1.10 -15.96
C GLY A 55 5.59 -1.48 -17.19
N VAL A 56 4.53 -0.72 -17.48
CA VAL A 56 3.67 -0.94 -18.66
C VAL A 56 4.42 -0.67 -19.95
N ILE A 57 5.09 0.49 -20.07
CA ILE A 57 5.89 0.85 -21.25
C ILE A 57 7.03 -0.15 -21.43
N GLY A 58 7.74 -0.53 -20.36
CA GLY A 58 8.80 -1.53 -20.41
C GLY A 58 8.29 -2.87 -20.95
N SER A 59 7.15 -3.33 -20.45
CA SER A 59 6.52 -4.58 -20.94
C SER A 59 6.15 -4.50 -22.42
N ILE A 60 5.57 -3.38 -22.88
CA ILE A 60 5.21 -3.17 -24.29
C ILE A 60 6.47 -3.19 -25.18
N LEU A 61 7.52 -2.46 -24.79
CA LEU A 61 8.75 -2.38 -25.58
C LEU A 61 9.43 -3.74 -25.69
N ILE A 62 9.56 -4.48 -24.57
CA ILE A 62 10.22 -5.79 -24.57
C ILE A 62 9.47 -6.80 -25.45
N LEU A 63 8.13 -6.81 -25.37
CA LEU A 63 7.31 -7.69 -26.20
C LEU A 63 7.34 -7.27 -27.68
N HIS A 64 7.45 -5.97 -27.98
CA HIS A 64 7.56 -5.47 -29.35
C HIS A 64 8.83 -5.95 -30.06
N TYR A 65 9.94 -6.08 -29.33
CA TYR A 65 11.20 -6.63 -29.86
C TYR A 65 11.28 -8.16 -29.76
N GLU A 66 10.14 -8.85 -29.58
CA GLU A 66 10.00 -10.32 -29.53
C GLU A 66 11.01 -11.04 -28.63
N SER A 67 11.44 -10.37 -27.56
CA SER A 67 12.47 -10.86 -26.65
C SER A 67 11.84 -11.37 -25.36
N PHE A 68 12.01 -12.67 -25.05
CA PHE A 68 11.67 -13.20 -23.73
C PHE A 68 12.84 -12.98 -22.75
N ASP A 69 13.05 -11.72 -22.38
CA ASP A 69 14.12 -11.26 -21.49
C ASP A 69 13.64 -11.34 -20.01
N PRO A 70 14.46 -11.78 -19.05
CA PRO A 70 14.23 -11.55 -17.61
C PRO A 70 13.78 -10.13 -17.24
N LEU A 71 14.11 -9.13 -18.06
CA LEU A 71 13.64 -7.75 -17.93
C LEU A 71 12.10 -7.61 -18.03
N LEU A 72 11.41 -8.55 -18.67
CA LEU A 72 9.94 -8.60 -18.70
C LEU A 72 9.39 -8.82 -17.28
N ILE A 73 9.98 -9.75 -16.53
CA ILE A 73 9.61 -10.01 -15.13
C ILE A 73 9.84 -8.75 -14.30
N PHE A 74 10.97 -8.06 -14.51
CA PHE A 74 11.24 -6.80 -13.83
C PHE A 74 10.19 -5.72 -14.16
N SER A 75 9.78 -5.62 -15.43
CA SER A 75 8.73 -4.70 -15.87
C SER A 75 7.38 -5.02 -15.22
N TRP A 76 7.04 -6.29 -15.06
CA TRP A 76 5.85 -6.71 -14.31
C TRP A 76 5.91 -6.34 -12.83
N LEU A 77 7.07 -6.51 -12.20
CA LEU A 77 7.26 -6.08 -10.81
C LEU A 77 7.01 -4.58 -10.64
N LEU A 78 7.47 -3.75 -11.59
CA LEU A 78 7.17 -2.32 -11.59
C LEU A 78 5.67 -2.05 -11.77
N THR A 79 5.02 -2.67 -12.76
CA THR A 79 3.58 -2.53 -12.99
C THR A 79 2.77 -2.86 -11.75
N VAL A 80 3.02 -4.03 -11.14
CA VAL A 80 2.33 -4.50 -9.94
C VAL A 80 2.65 -3.62 -8.74
N SER A 81 3.90 -3.20 -8.58
CA SER A 81 4.32 -2.29 -7.48
C SER A 81 3.59 -0.94 -7.55
N GLY A 82 3.53 -0.32 -8.73
CA GLY A 82 2.82 0.94 -8.96
C GLY A 82 1.32 0.81 -8.73
N ALA A 83 0.69 -0.22 -9.31
CA ALA A 83 -0.73 -0.51 -9.12
C ALA A 83 -1.07 -0.76 -7.64
N ARG A 84 -0.25 -1.54 -6.93
CA ARG A 84 -0.42 -1.82 -5.51
C ARG A 84 -0.34 -0.55 -4.68
N LYS A 85 0.66 0.31 -4.93
CA LYS A 85 0.83 1.58 -4.21
C LYS A 85 -0.36 2.53 -4.42
N LEU A 86 -0.88 2.61 -5.66
CA LEU A 86 -2.11 3.35 -5.96
C LEU A 86 -3.29 2.82 -5.13
N GLN A 87 -3.51 1.51 -5.10
CA GLN A 87 -4.63 0.90 -4.38
C GLN A 87 -4.48 0.99 -2.84
N VAL A 88 -3.40 0.45 -2.27
CA VAL A 88 -3.34 0.26 -0.81
C VAL A 88 -2.89 1.49 -0.05
N THR A 89 -2.23 2.43 -0.71
CA THR A 89 -1.81 3.69 -0.08
C THR A 89 -2.72 4.82 -0.50
N ILE A 90 -2.83 5.10 -1.80
CA ILE A 90 -3.49 6.33 -2.26
C ILE A 90 -5.01 6.22 -2.11
N VAL A 91 -5.63 5.18 -2.67
CA VAL A 91 -7.09 4.96 -2.56
C VAL A 91 -7.50 4.80 -1.09
N HIS A 92 -6.73 4.08 -0.28
CA HIS A 92 -6.97 3.97 1.16
C HIS A 92 -6.96 5.33 1.89
N GLN A 93 -5.95 6.18 1.63
CA GLN A 93 -5.88 7.51 2.24
C GLN A 93 -6.99 8.43 1.72
N CYS A 94 -7.41 8.28 0.46
CA CYS A 94 -8.54 9.00 -0.11
C CYS A 94 -9.87 8.61 0.56
N ALA A 95 -10.05 7.33 0.90
CA ALA A 95 -11.24 6.85 1.61
C ALA A 95 -11.38 7.53 2.98
N HIS A 96 -10.25 7.80 3.65
CA HIS A 96 -10.17 8.55 4.91
C HIS A 96 -10.15 10.07 4.75
N HIS A 97 -10.25 10.60 3.52
CA HIS A 97 -10.14 12.03 3.21
C HIS A 97 -8.84 12.68 3.72
N ASN A 98 -7.76 11.90 3.75
CA ASN A 98 -6.47 12.26 4.33
C ASN A 98 -5.36 12.31 3.27
N PHE A 99 -5.68 12.20 1.98
CA PHE A 99 -4.66 12.23 0.94
C PHE A 99 -4.34 13.66 0.52
N SER A 100 -5.32 14.42 0.03
CA SER A 100 -5.17 15.83 -0.36
C SER A 100 -5.70 16.82 0.68
N GLY A 101 -6.34 16.32 1.74
CA GLY A 101 -7.07 17.12 2.71
C GLY A 101 -8.38 17.72 2.17
N HIS A 102 -8.78 17.39 0.94
CA HIS A 102 -10.00 17.88 0.30
C HIS A 102 -10.88 16.72 -0.13
N GLN A 103 -12.05 16.62 0.49
CA GLN A 103 -12.98 15.50 0.29
C GLN A 103 -13.34 15.23 -1.18
N LYS A 104 -13.59 16.29 -1.96
CA LYS A 104 -13.97 16.18 -3.37
C LYS A 104 -12.81 15.69 -4.25
N LEU A 105 -11.59 16.16 -3.98
CA LEU A 105 -10.40 15.75 -4.72
C LEU A 105 -10.05 14.30 -4.41
N ASP A 106 -10.09 13.91 -3.13
CA ASP A 106 -9.84 12.54 -2.70
C ASP A 106 -10.87 11.57 -3.29
N ARG A 107 -12.14 11.96 -3.33
CA ARG A 107 -13.18 11.16 -4.00
C ARG A 107 -12.92 10.98 -5.49
N CYS A 108 -12.68 12.08 -6.21
CA CYS A 108 -12.39 12.04 -7.64
C CYS A 108 -11.16 11.19 -7.95
N LEU A 109 -10.09 11.33 -7.15
CA LEU A 109 -8.86 10.58 -7.31
C LEU A 109 -9.08 9.08 -7.02
N GLY A 110 -9.80 8.74 -5.95
CA GLY A 110 -10.16 7.37 -5.60
C GLY A 110 -10.96 6.68 -6.69
N GLU A 111 -12.03 7.33 -7.18
CA GLU A 111 -12.87 6.83 -8.28
C GLU A 111 -12.05 6.63 -9.57
N THR A 112 -11.23 7.62 -9.93
CA THR A 112 -10.38 7.55 -11.14
C THR A 112 -9.41 6.39 -11.08
N ILE A 113 -8.71 6.20 -9.95
CA ILE A 113 -7.78 5.09 -9.77
C ILE A 113 -8.53 3.75 -9.79
N SER A 114 -9.71 3.68 -9.15
CA SER A 114 -10.53 2.45 -9.16
C SER A 114 -10.91 2.02 -10.57
N VAL A 115 -11.32 2.97 -11.42
CA VAL A 115 -11.65 2.72 -12.83
C VAL A 115 -10.41 2.30 -13.62
N ILE A 116 -9.30 3.03 -13.50
CA ILE A 116 -8.07 2.74 -14.25
C ILE A 116 -7.53 1.35 -13.92
N LEU A 117 -7.54 0.96 -12.65
CA LEU A 117 -7.04 -0.34 -12.21
C LEU A 117 -8.08 -1.46 -12.31
N MET A 118 -9.31 -1.15 -12.73
CA MET A 118 -10.44 -2.09 -12.76
C MET A 118 -10.61 -2.85 -11.43
N ILE A 119 -10.51 -2.13 -10.32
CA ILE A 119 -10.74 -2.66 -8.97
C ILE A 119 -12.15 -2.29 -8.50
N GLN A 120 -12.50 -2.70 -7.27
CA GLN A 120 -13.75 -2.35 -6.62
C GLN A 120 -14.04 -0.84 -6.70
N ASP A 121 -15.31 -0.50 -6.89
CA ASP A 121 -15.76 0.88 -6.94
C ASP A 121 -15.43 1.61 -5.63
N PHE A 122 -15.00 2.86 -5.77
CA PHE A 122 -14.47 3.61 -4.63
C PHE A 122 -15.51 3.87 -3.54
N GLU A 123 -16.78 4.06 -3.92
CA GLU A 123 -17.85 4.32 -2.95
C GLU A 123 -18.15 3.08 -2.10
N SER A 124 -18.25 1.89 -2.70
CA SER A 124 -18.42 0.65 -1.95
C SER A 124 -17.18 0.33 -1.12
N TYR A 125 -15.98 0.51 -1.69
CA TYR A 125 -14.73 0.37 -0.93
C TYR A 125 -14.71 1.29 0.30
N GLN A 126 -15.04 2.57 0.16
CA GLN A 126 -15.05 3.52 1.27
C GLN A 126 -16.08 3.12 2.34
N LYS A 127 -17.27 2.66 1.93
CA LYS A 127 -18.32 2.21 2.86
C LYS A 127 -17.88 0.98 3.66
N GLU A 128 -17.38 -0.05 2.99
CA GLU A 128 -16.87 -1.29 3.62
C GLU A 128 -15.66 -0.98 4.50
N HIS A 129 -14.75 -0.12 4.04
CA HIS A 129 -13.55 0.22 4.78
C HIS A 129 -13.84 0.97 6.08
N HIS A 130 -14.81 1.89 6.07
CA HIS A 130 -15.27 2.56 7.29
C HIS A 130 -16.12 1.67 8.21
N LYS A 131 -17.00 0.83 7.65
CA LYS A 131 -17.96 0.04 8.43
C LYS A 131 -17.42 -1.30 8.92
N ASP A 132 -16.62 -1.98 8.12
CA ASP A 132 -16.31 -3.41 8.34
C ASP A 132 -14.85 -3.63 8.75
N HIS A 133 -13.92 -2.77 8.32
CA HIS A 133 -12.49 -2.92 8.61
C HIS A 133 -11.95 -1.99 9.72
N HIS A 134 -12.50 -0.79 9.91
CA HIS A 134 -12.05 0.11 10.99
C HIS A 134 -13.01 0.24 12.16
N ALA A 135 -14.22 -0.30 12.06
CA ALA A 135 -15.07 -0.43 13.24
C ALA A 135 -14.45 -1.51 14.15
N LEU A 136 -13.94 -1.09 15.32
CA LEU A 136 -13.41 -1.97 16.38
C LEU A 136 -14.36 -3.13 16.73
N GLN A 137 -15.66 -2.96 16.49
CA GLN A 137 -16.69 -3.96 16.72
C GLN A 137 -16.76 -5.05 15.63
N ASN A 138 -16.24 -4.79 14.43
CA ASN A 138 -16.34 -5.67 13.26
C ASN A 138 -15.01 -6.28 12.82
N LEU A 139 -13.88 -5.73 13.27
CA LEU A 139 -12.54 -6.25 12.98
C LEU A 139 -12.39 -7.70 13.48
N MET A 140 -11.97 -8.63 12.61
CA MET A 140 -11.88 -10.07 12.90
C MET A 140 -13.19 -10.73 13.34
N THR A 141 -14.33 -10.23 12.86
CA THR A 141 -15.64 -10.87 13.04
C THR A 141 -16.17 -11.45 11.73
N ALA A 142 -17.26 -12.21 11.76
CA ALA A 142 -17.89 -12.79 10.56
C ALA A 142 -18.35 -11.75 9.51
N VAL A 143 -18.40 -10.47 9.89
CA VAL A 143 -18.76 -9.34 9.01
C VAL A 143 -17.55 -8.81 8.24
N ASP A 144 -16.32 -9.02 8.75
CA ASP A 144 -15.09 -8.63 8.07
C ASP A 144 -14.87 -9.54 6.83
N PRO A 145 -14.87 -9.00 5.61
CA PRO A 145 -14.74 -9.79 4.39
C PRO A 145 -13.39 -10.54 4.30
N THR A 146 -12.32 -10.00 4.90
CA THR A 146 -11.01 -10.68 4.98
C THR A 146 -11.08 -11.86 5.94
N PHE A 147 -11.70 -11.68 7.10
CA PHE A 147 -11.92 -12.77 8.06
C PHE A 147 -12.77 -13.90 7.47
N LYS A 148 -13.85 -13.54 6.76
CA LYS A 148 -14.71 -14.49 6.06
C LYS A 148 -13.96 -15.26 4.97
N PHE A 149 -13.12 -14.58 4.19
CA PHE A 149 -12.26 -15.23 3.21
C PHE A 149 -11.29 -16.22 3.89
N LEU A 150 -10.62 -15.82 4.97
CA LEU A 150 -9.70 -16.68 5.71
C LEU A 150 -10.40 -17.92 6.30
N GLN A 151 -11.64 -17.78 6.79
CA GLN A 151 -12.45 -18.94 7.18
C GLN A 151 -12.85 -19.82 6.00
N MET A 152 -13.13 -19.24 4.84
CA MET A 152 -13.50 -19.97 3.64
C MET A 152 -12.34 -20.84 3.15
N VAL A 153 -11.11 -20.33 3.18
CA VAL A 153 -9.89 -21.06 2.79
C VAL A 153 -9.32 -21.94 3.90
N GLY A 154 -9.99 -22.05 5.06
CA GLY A 154 -9.60 -22.94 6.16
C GLY A 154 -8.39 -22.46 6.98
N LEU A 155 -7.98 -21.20 6.83
CA LEU A 155 -6.86 -20.63 7.59
C LEU A 155 -7.29 -20.13 8.98
N MET A 156 -8.59 -20.05 9.27
CA MET A 156 -9.13 -19.80 10.60
C MET A 156 -10.32 -20.69 10.92
N GLU A 157 -10.40 -21.13 12.18
CA GLU A 157 -11.47 -22.01 12.66
C GLU A 157 -12.83 -21.36 12.52
N ARG A 158 -13.77 -22.08 11.89
CA ARG A 158 -15.20 -21.77 11.99
C ARG A 158 -15.65 -22.20 13.39
N LYS A 159 -15.85 -21.26 14.30
CA LYS A 159 -16.67 -21.54 15.48
C LYS A 159 -18.10 -21.78 15.01
N ILE A 160 -18.51 -23.05 15.05
CA ILE A 160 -19.88 -23.52 14.84
C ILE A 160 -20.74 -23.04 16.02
#